data_AF-A0AA35SD63-F1
#
_entry.id   AF-A0AA35SD63-F1
#
_cell.length_a   1.000
_cell.length_b   1.000
_cell.length_c   1.000
_cell.angle_alpha   90.00
_cell.angle_beta   90.00
_cell.angle_gamma   90.00
#
_symmetry.space_group_name_H-M   'P 1'
#
loop_
_entity.id
_entity.type
_entity.pdbx_description
1 polymer ?
#
loop_
_entity_poly.entity_id
_entity_poly.type
_entity_poly.pdbx_seq_one_letter_code
_entity_poly.pdbx_strand_id
1 'polypeptide(L)'
;MQEFAREVSLRRERLPPEPASSVDPATVVLISLRLPSGERLDRRFHISDQLQSLYDFAYTSDSVPRRFTLVTNFPKKELHCPADGGPSLGELSLGPKSVVFMKDESD
;
A
#
# COMPACT_ATOMS: atom_id res chain seq x y z
N MET A 1 -7.60 -10.71 -20.08
CA MET A 1 -6.76 -9.48 -20.08
C MET A 1 -7.57 -8.23 -19.72
N GLN A 2 -8.77 -8.03 -20.26
CA GLN A 2 -9.56 -6.80 -19.99
C GLN A 2 -10.00 -6.63 -18.52
N GLU A 3 -10.33 -7.70 -17.80
CA GLU A 3 -10.83 -7.60 -16.41
C GLU A 3 -9.76 -7.07 -15.43
N PHE A 4 -8.51 -7.51 -15.58
CA PHE A 4 -7.42 -7.07 -14.73
C PHE A 4 -7.09 -5.59 -14.95
N ALA A 5 -7.06 -5.14 -16.21
CA ALA A 5 -6.86 -3.73 -16.52
C ALA A 5 -7.96 -2.84 -15.91
N ARG A 6 -9.21 -3.30 -15.94
CA ARG A 6 -10.33 -2.61 -15.30
C ARG A 6 -10.16 -2.53 -13.79
N GLU A 7 -9.75 -3.64 -13.16
CA GLU A 7 -9.48 -3.66 -11.72
C GLU A 7 -8.36 -2.68 -11.34
N VAL A 8 -7.25 -2.67 -12.09
CA VAL A 8 -6.14 -1.73 -11.91
C VAL A 8 -6.64 -0.29 -11.94
N SER A 9 -7.44 0.09 -12.95
CA SER A 9 -8.01 1.43 -13.06
C SER A 9 -8.88 1.78 -11.85
N LEU A 10 -9.80 0.90 -11.46
CA LEU A 10 -10.72 1.15 -10.33
C LEU A 10 -9.97 1.31 -9.01
N ARG A 11 -8.93 0.50 -8.75
CA ARG A 11 -8.13 0.63 -7.53
C ARG A 11 -7.30 1.91 -7.53
N ARG A 12 -6.70 2.27 -8.67
CA ARG A 12 -5.98 3.54 -8.81
C ARG A 12 -6.89 4.75 -8.52
N GLU A 13 -8.14 4.72 -8.97
CA GLU A 13 -9.13 5.80 -8.75
C GLU A 13 -9.62 5.90 -7.30
N ARG A 14 -9.61 4.78 -6.55
CA ARG A 14 -10.00 4.76 -5.13
C ARG A 14 -8.95 5.33 -4.19
N LEU A 15 -7.74 5.60 -4.69
CA LEU A 15 -6.65 6.08 -3.85
C LEU A 15 -6.95 7.49 -3.31
N PRO A 16 -6.86 7.69 -1.98
CA PRO A 16 -7.00 9.02 -1.42
C PRO A 16 -5.86 9.93 -1.91
N PRO A 17 -6.07 11.26 -2.02
CA PRO A 17 -5.01 12.18 -2.43
C PRO A 17 -3.79 12.07 -1.51
N GLU A 18 -2.58 12.15 -2.09
CA GLU A 18 -1.36 12.11 -1.28
C GLU A 18 -1.29 13.33 -0.34
N PRO A 19 -1.08 13.13 0.97
CA PRO A 19 -0.97 14.23 1.93
C PRO A 19 0.20 15.15 1.57
N ALA A 20 -0.02 16.47 1.62
CA ALA A 20 1.03 17.47 1.35
C ALA A 20 2.15 17.43 2.39
N SER A 21 3.34 17.95 2.05
CA SER A 21 4.49 17.99 2.97
C SER A 21 4.29 18.94 4.16
N SER A 22 3.30 19.84 4.07
CA SER A 22 2.91 20.76 5.14
C SER A 22 1.97 20.14 6.18
N VAL A 23 1.46 18.93 5.94
CA VAL A 23 0.61 18.21 6.89
C VAL A 23 1.45 17.78 8.10
N ASP A 24 0.83 17.78 9.29
CA ASP A 24 1.49 17.38 10.53
C ASP A 24 2.13 15.98 10.40
N PRO A 25 3.47 15.86 10.56
CA PRO A 25 4.20 14.60 10.50
C PRO A 25 3.69 13.52 11.45
N ALA A 26 3.03 13.89 12.57
CA ALA A 26 2.44 12.94 13.50
C ALA A 26 1.18 12.25 12.96
N THR A 27 0.57 12.80 11.90
CA THR A 27 -0.67 12.29 11.29
C THR A 27 -0.45 11.57 9.96
N VAL A 28 0.81 11.44 9.54
CA VAL A 28 1.18 10.83 8.26
C VAL A 28 2.25 9.76 8.43
N VAL A 29 2.28 8.82 7.50
CA VAL A 29 3.32 7.81 7.37
C VAL A 29 3.84 7.79 5.95
N LEU A 30 5.17 7.78 5.79
CA LEU A 30 5.82 7.58 4.51
C LEU A 30 6.01 6.08 4.26
N ILE A 31 5.31 5.53 3.28
CA ILE A 31 5.45 4.12 2.89
C ILE A 31 6.34 4.01 1.66
N SER A 32 7.39 3.20 1.79
CA SER A 32 8.23 2.75 0.69
C SER A 32 7.85 1.32 0.32
N LEU A 33 7.03 1.16 -0.72
CA LEU A 33 6.64 -0.14 -1.27
C LEU A 33 7.74 -0.65 -2.22
N ARG A 34 8.22 -1.86 -1.96
CA ARG A 34 9.21 -2.58 -2.77
C ARG A 34 8.52 -3.74 -3.49
N LEU A 35 8.54 -3.72 -4.81
CA LEU A 35 7.95 -4.75 -5.64
C LEU A 35 8.96 -5.88 -5.91
N PRO A 36 8.48 -7.11 -6.16
CA PRO A 36 9.35 -8.24 -6.53
C PRO A 36 10.10 -7.99 -7.86
N SER A 37 9.57 -7.12 -8.73
CA SER A 37 10.24 -6.66 -9.95
C SER A 37 11.50 -5.82 -9.71
N GLY A 38 11.75 -5.40 -8.45
CA GLY A 38 12.81 -4.46 -8.07
C GLY A 38 12.36 -3.00 -8.06
N GLU A 39 11.14 -2.71 -8.54
CA GLU A 39 10.56 -1.38 -8.50
C GLU A 39 10.32 -0.89 -7.06
N ARG A 40 10.45 0.42 -6.87
CA ARG A 40 10.18 1.08 -5.61
C ARG A 40 9.19 2.22 -5.81
N LEU A 41 8.11 2.19 -5.04
CA LEU A 41 7.13 3.27 -4.97
C LEU A 41 7.18 3.89 -3.58
N ASP A 42 7.35 5.20 -3.49
CA ASP A 42 7.29 5.95 -2.24
C ASP A 42 6.04 6.84 -2.25
N ARG A 43 5.22 6.79 -1.19
CA ARG A 43 4.04 7.64 -1.04
C ARG A 43 3.71 7.92 0.43
N ARG A 44 3.22 9.13 0.71
CA ARG A 44 2.65 9.50 2.02
C ARG A 44 1.20 9.04 2.11
N PHE A 45 0.82 8.59 3.30
CA PHE A 45 -0.56 8.27 3.67
C PHE A 45 -0.90 8.91 5.00
N HIS A 46 -2.17 9.21 5.22
CA HIS A 46 -2.62 9.54 6.57
C HIS A 46 -2.66 8.29 7.43
N ILE A 47 -2.36 8.43 8.72
CA ILE A 47 -2.49 7.30 9.67
C ILE A 47 -3.93 6.79 9.79
N SER A 48 -4.91 7.62 9.43
CA SER A 48 -6.34 7.28 9.36
C SER A 48 -6.73 6.52 8.08
N ASP A 49 -5.86 6.50 7.07
CA ASP A 49 -6.15 5.76 5.84
C ASP A 49 -6.20 4.26 6.15
N GLN A 50 -7.11 3.54 5.49
CA GLN A 50 -7.25 2.10 5.64
C GLN A 50 -6.13 1.34 4.94
N LEU A 51 -5.81 0.14 5.43
CA LEU A 51 -4.87 -0.79 4.80
C LEU A 51 -5.20 -1.03 3.31
N GLN A 52 -6.47 -1.05 2.94
CA GLN A 52 -6.91 -1.12 1.55
C GLN A 52 -6.25 -0.06 0.65
N SER A 53 -6.04 1.17 1.14
CA SER A 53 -5.41 2.25 0.37
C SER A 53 -3.96 1.90 0.02
N LEU A 54 -3.25 1.21 0.92
CA LEU A 54 -1.90 0.74 0.65
C LEU A 54 -1.89 -0.41 -0.37
N TYR A 55 -2.89 -1.28 -0.33
CA TYR A 55 -3.08 -2.32 -1.36
C TYR A 55 -3.41 -1.72 -2.73
N ASP A 56 -4.30 -0.73 -2.78
CA ASP A 56 -4.66 -0.05 -4.02
C ASP A 56 -3.46 0.71 -4.60
N PHE A 57 -2.54 1.16 -3.73
CA PHE A 57 -1.32 1.84 -4.16
C PHE A 57 -0.38 0.92 -4.94
N ALA A 58 -0.32 -0.38 -4.60
CA ALA A 58 0.44 -1.35 -5.37
C ALA A 58 0.01 -1.39 -6.85
N TYR A 59 -1.28 -1.18 -7.12
CA TYR A 59 -1.81 -1.18 -8.48
C TYR A 59 -1.37 0.03 -9.30
N THR A 60 -0.74 1.05 -8.70
CA THR A 60 -0.12 2.17 -9.46
C THR A 60 1.11 1.75 -10.26
N SER A 61 1.74 0.63 -9.91
CA SER A 61 2.79 0.01 -10.73
C SER A 61 2.16 -0.86 -11.82
N ASP A 62 2.79 -0.87 -12.98
CA ASP A 62 2.43 -1.77 -14.08
C ASP A 62 3.01 -3.18 -13.90
N SER A 63 3.89 -3.38 -12.90
CA SER A 63 4.49 -4.68 -12.54
C SER A 63 3.81 -5.37 -11.36
N VAL A 64 2.61 -4.90 -10.98
CA VAL A 64 1.81 -5.52 -9.90
C VAL A 64 1.37 -6.94 -10.33
N PRO A 65 1.63 -7.96 -9.50
CA PRO A 65 1.19 -9.32 -9.77
C PRO A 65 -0.32 -9.48 -9.52
N ARG A 66 -0.90 -10.60 -9.97
CA ARG A 66 -2.34 -10.88 -9.77
C ARG A 66 -2.70 -11.17 -8.32
N ARG A 67 -1.82 -11.87 -7.61
CA ARG A 67 -1.96 -12.15 -6.18
C ARG A 67 -0.68 -11.73 -5.47
N PHE A 68 -0.84 -10.95 -4.43
CA PHE A 68 0.29 -10.56 -3.58
C PHE A 68 -0.16 -10.32 -2.15
N THR A 69 0.83 -10.38 -1.27
CA THR A 69 0.71 -9.97 0.12
C THR A 69 1.73 -8.88 0.40
N LEU A 70 1.35 -7.90 1.23
CA LEU A 70 2.26 -6.86 1.68
C LEU A 70 2.86 -7.24 3.03
N VAL A 71 4.18 -7.07 3.17
CA VAL A 71 4.93 -7.44 4.36
C VAL A 71 5.73 -6.25 4.86
N THR A 72 5.48 -5.80 6.08
CA THR A 72 6.25 -4.70 6.70
C THR A 72 7.65 -5.18 7.09
N ASN A 73 8.61 -4.26 7.12
CA ASN A 73 9.97 -4.58 7.57
C ASN A 73 10.14 -4.52 9.11
N PHE A 74 9.52 -3.52 9.76
CA PHE A 74 9.67 -3.32 11.21
C PHE A 74 8.40 -2.70 11.85
N PRO A 75 7.72 -3.41 12.76
CA PRO A 75 7.86 -4.84 13.03
C PRO A 75 7.55 -5.66 11.77
N LYS A 76 8.22 -6.80 11.58
CA LYS A 76 7.96 -7.66 10.41
C LYS A 76 6.59 -8.33 10.56
N LYS A 77 5.65 -7.98 9.68
CA LYS A 77 4.27 -8.47 9.73
C LYS A 77 3.69 -8.59 8.33
N GLU A 78 2.98 -9.67 8.07
CA GLU A 78 2.15 -9.79 6.87
C GLU A 78 0.85 -8.99 7.08
N LEU A 79 0.56 -8.11 6.14
CA LEU A 79 -0.61 -7.26 6.16
C LEU A 79 -1.70 -7.95 5.36
N HIS A 80 -2.61 -8.66 6.01
CA HIS A 80 -3.76 -9.24 5.32
C HIS A 80 -4.85 -8.17 5.21
N CYS A 81 -5.24 -7.81 3.98
CA CYS A 81 -6.35 -6.89 3.75
C CYS A 81 -7.68 -7.66 3.64
N PRO A 82 -8.57 -7.58 4.65
CA PRO A 82 -9.90 -8.16 4.57
C PRO A 82 -10.81 -7.36 3.61
N ALA A 83 -11.98 -7.93 3.29
CA ALA A 83 -12.91 -7.36 2.30
C ALA A 83 -13.55 -6.02 2.73
N ASP A 84 -13.56 -5.72 4.02
CA ASP A 84 -14.04 -4.46 4.60
C ASP A 84 -12.97 -3.35 4.62
N GLY A 85 -11.76 -3.64 4.13
CA GLY A 85 -10.68 -2.66 3.93
C GLY A 85 -9.60 -2.67 5.01
N GLY A 86 -9.82 -3.41 6.10
CA GLY A 86 -8.82 -3.64 7.14
C GLY A 86 -8.61 -2.47 8.11
N PRO A 87 -7.63 -2.61 9.02
CA PRO A 87 -7.34 -1.57 10.02
C PRO A 87 -6.76 -0.32 9.38
N SER A 88 -6.74 0.78 10.13
CA SER A 88 -6.03 1.99 9.73
C SER A 88 -4.51 1.77 9.75
N LEU A 89 -3.76 2.54 8.95
CA LEU A 89 -2.30 2.44 8.92
C LEU A 89 -1.65 2.78 10.27
N GLY A 90 -2.28 3.64 11.07
CA GLY A 90 -1.85 3.95 12.44
C GLY A 90 -1.96 2.76 13.39
N GLU A 91 -2.98 1.91 13.23
CA GLU A 91 -3.16 0.69 14.04
C GLU A 91 -2.14 -0.41 13.73
N LEU A 92 -1.44 -0.31 12.60
CA LEU A 92 -0.38 -1.25 12.23
C LEU A 92 0.95 -0.97 12.95
N SER A 93 0.99 0.04 13.83
CA SER A 93 2.18 0.47 14.58
C SER A 93 3.38 0.72 13.68
N LEU A 94 3.13 1.30 12.50
CA LEU A 94 4.18 1.70 11.57
C LEU A 94 4.88 2.94 12.12
N GLY A 95 6.21 2.97 12.03
CA GLY A 95 6.97 4.20 12.30
C GLY A 95 6.65 5.29 11.27
N PRO A 96 7.15 6.53 11.46
CA PRO A 96 6.89 7.66 10.55
C PRO A 96 7.33 7.40 9.10
N LYS A 97 8.31 6.50 8.93
CA LYS A 97 8.69 5.92 7.65
C LYS A 97 8.71 4.41 7.78
N SER A 98 7.99 3.72 6.92
CA SER A 98 7.96 2.26 6.89
C SER A 98 8.31 1.73 5.50
N VAL A 99 9.06 0.64 5.48
CA VAL A 99 9.36 -0.12 4.25
C VAL A 99 8.45 -1.32 4.22
N VAL A 100 7.74 -1.48 3.11
CA VAL A 100 6.81 -2.57 2.86
C VAL A 100 7.29 -3.32 1.63
N PHE A 101 7.38 -4.64 1.74
CA PHE A 101 7.75 -5.53 0.66
C PHE A 101 6.50 -6.21 0.12
N MET A 102 6.37 -6.24 -1.19
CA MET A 102 5.36 -7.03 -1.87
C MET A 102 5.92 -8.44 -2.10
N LYS A 103 5.16 -9.44 -1.66
CA LYS A 103 5.41 -10.85 -1.94
C LYS A 103 4.44 -11.32 -3.01
N ASP A 104 4.97 -11.80 -4.12
CA ASP A 104 4.17 -12.41 -5.18
C ASP A 104 3.65 -13.78 -4.73
N GLU A 105 2.35 -14.00 -4.87
CA GLU A 105 1.64 -15.26 -4.58
C GLU A 105 0.93 -15.79 -5.85
N SER A 106 1.37 -15.30 -7.01
CA SER A 106 0.95 -15.75 -8.33
C SER A 106 1.83 -16.93 -8.73
N ASP A 107 1.43 -18.15 -8.33
CA ASP A 107 1.94 -19.41 -8.93
C ASP A 107 1.85 -19.40 -10.47
#